data_AF-A0A023FF69-F1
#
_entry.id   AF-A0A023FF69-F1
#
_cell.length_a   1.000
_cell.length_b   1.000
_cell.length_c   1.000
_cell.angle_alpha   90.00
_cell.angle_beta   90.00
_cell.angle_gamma   90.00
#
_symmetry.space_group_name_H-M   'P 1'
#
loop_
_entity.id
_entity.type
_entity.pdbx_description
1 polymer ?
#
loop_
_entity_poly.entity_id
_entity_poly.type
_entity_poly.pdbx_seq_one_letter_code
_entity_poly.pdbx_strand_id
1 'polypeptide(L)'
;GGFLAQKFAEATHTCPRIHSLVLCNSFSDTSIFSYTDTAVLFWLFPAVVLKRMVMGSYSLHPVDNDIADSIDFMVEKLESLSQSELASRLTLNCINAYVEPQYLDGIPITIIDVFDSSALKQEVKEELYKLYPHAKRAHLKRGGNFPFLSRSDEFTMHLQIHLRQFDGTRYAARETEPVSNSQPAPS
;
A
#
# COMPACT_ATOMS: atom_id res chain seq x y z
N GLY A 1 2.74 -3.77 1.13
CA GLY A 1 3.37 -2.75 0.26
C GLY A 1 3.59 -1.43 0.97
N GLY A 2 2.57 -0.91 1.66
CA GLY A 2 2.63 0.44 2.27
C GLY A 2 3.78 0.67 3.28
N PHE A 3 4.16 -0.33 4.08
CA PHE A 3 5.34 -0.22 4.97
C PHE A 3 6.63 0.05 4.18
N LEU A 4 6.87 -0.73 3.12
CA LEU A 4 8.05 -0.54 2.27
C LEU A 4 8.04 0.81 1.54
N ALA A 5 6.87 1.26 1.09
CA ALA A 5 6.73 2.58 0.47
C ALA A 5 7.13 3.71 1.45
N GLN A 6 6.72 3.60 2.72
CA GLN A 6 7.14 4.52 3.77
C GLN A 6 8.64 4.46 4.04
N LYS A 7 9.24 3.27 4.19
CA LYS A 7 10.69 3.13 4.38
C LYS A 7 11.50 3.64 3.18
N PHE A 8 10.98 3.50 1.97
CA PHE A 8 11.63 4.06 0.78
C PHE A 8 11.55 5.59 0.76
N ALA A 9 10.43 6.17 1.21
CA ALA A 9 10.31 7.63 1.41
C ALA A 9 11.35 8.13 2.42
N GLU A 10 11.41 7.45 3.58
CA GLU A 10 12.36 7.73 4.65
C GLU A 10 13.81 7.66 4.16
N ALA A 11 14.18 6.59 3.43
CA ALA A 11 15.54 6.40 2.93
C ALA A 11 15.97 7.45 1.91
N THR A 12 15.01 8.15 1.26
CA THR A 12 15.28 9.16 0.25
C THR A 12 15.00 10.59 0.74
N HIS A 13 14.81 10.82 2.04
CA HIS A 13 14.48 12.16 2.57
C HIS A 13 15.55 13.23 2.27
N THR A 14 16.83 12.85 2.16
CA THR A 14 17.93 13.77 1.82
C THR A 14 17.96 14.17 0.34
N CYS A 15 17.38 13.35 -0.53
CA CYS A 15 17.24 13.60 -1.95
C CYS A 15 15.84 13.12 -2.40
N PRO A 16 14.79 13.93 -2.17
CA PRO A 16 13.41 13.48 -2.27
C PRO A 16 13.06 12.94 -3.66
N ARG A 17 12.82 11.63 -3.73
CA ARG A 17 12.33 10.94 -4.95
C ARG A 17 10.83 10.69 -4.93
N ILE A 18 10.19 10.92 -3.79
CA ILE A 18 8.77 10.67 -3.58
C ILE A 18 8.06 11.99 -3.31
N HIS A 19 7.05 12.29 -4.12
CA HIS A 19 6.26 13.52 -4.01
C HIS A 19 4.98 13.33 -3.21
N SER A 20 4.50 12.10 -3.07
CA SER A 20 3.39 11.75 -2.19
C SER A 20 3.26 10.25 -1.99
N LEU A 21 2.45 9.86 -1.01
CA LEU A 21 2.15 8.47 -0.71
C LEU A 21 0.63 8.23 -0.66
N VAL A 22 0.21 7.10 -1.19
CA VAL A 22 -1.10 6.50 -0.94
C VAL A 22 -0.88 5.21 -0.17
N LEU A 23 -1.36 5.17 1.07
CA LEU A 23 -1.20 4.05 1.97
C LEU A 23 -2.54 3.32 2.09
N CYS A 24 -2.53 2.01 1.88
CA CYS A 24 -3.70 1.17 2.04
C CYS A 24 -3.31 -0.10 2.77
N ASN A 25 -4.07 -0.47 3.81
CA ASN A 25 -3.75 -1.59 4.69
C ASN A 25 -2.26 -1.55 5.10
N SER A 26 -1.82 -0.37 5.53
CA SER A 26 -0.42 -0.10 5.89
C SER A 26 -0.23 -0.06 7.39
N PHE A 27 1.01 -0.21 7.82
CA PHE A 27 1.47 -0.09 9.19
C PHE A 27 2.81 0.62 9.20
N SER A 28 3.23 1.11 10.36
CA SER A 28 4.50 1.81 10.57
C SER A 28 5.50 1.04 11.42
N ASP A 29 5.04 -0.03 12.09
CA ASP A 29 5.87 -0.88 12.92
C ASP A 29 5.65 -2.35 12.55
N THR A 30 6.74 -3.05 12.29
CA THR A 30 6.76 -4.50 11.99
C THR A 30 6.67 -5.36 13.26
N SER A 31 6.83 -4.79 14.46
CA SER A 31 6.67 -5.52 15.74
C SER A 31 5.30 -6.17 15.90
N ILE A 32 4.30 -5.70 15.15
CA ILE A 32 2.96 -6.30 15.06
C ILE A 32 2.97 -7.72 14.48
N PHE A 33 4.04 -8.11 13.77
CA PHE A 33 4.27 -9.44 13.25
C PHE A 33 5.31 -10.15 14.12
N SER A 34 4.86 -10.83 15.18
CA SER A 34 5.69 -11.45 16.23
C SER A 34 6.49 -12.70 15.78
N TYR A 35 7.18 -12.64 14.64
CA TYR A 35 7.94 -13.74 14.04
C TYR A 35 9.46 -13.51 14.05
N THR A 36 9.94 -12.52 14.80
CA THR A 36 11.29 -11.94 14.74
C THR A 36 12.41 -12.99 14.81
N ASP A 37 12.26 -14.03 15.63
CA ASP A 37 13.28 -15.07 15.83
C ASP A 37 13.25 -16.21 14.78
N THR A 38 12.26 -16.21 13.89
CA THR A 38 12.05 -17.29 12.90
C THR A 38 12.32 -16.89 11.45
N ALA A 39 12.79 -15.66 11.20
CA ALA A 39 13.01 -15.13 9.85
C ALA A 39 13.96 -15.98 8.99
N VAL A 40 15.01 -16.53 9.60
CA VAL A 40 15.98 -17.41 8.93
C VAL A 40 15.33 -18.74 8.52
N LEU A 41 14.32 -19.21 9.25
CA LEU A 41 13.63 -20.47 8.97
C LEU A 41 12.79 -20.40 7.69
N PHE A 42 12.34 -19.21 7.25
CA PHE A 42 11.57 -19.11 5.99
C PHE A 42 12.38 -19.55 4.78
N TRP A 43 13.68 -19.31 4.79
CA TRP A 43 14.57 -19.74 3.71
C TRP A 43 14.72 -21.26 3.63
N LEU A 44 14.44 -21.96 4.74
CA LEU A 44 14.48 -23.43 4.83
C LEU A 44 13.13 -24.07 4.52
N PHE A 45 12.03 -23.32 4.50
CA PHE A 45 10.70 -23.88 4.25
C PHE A 45 10.39 -24.07 2.76
N PRO A 46 9.67 -25.15 2.40
CA PRO A 46 9.14 -25.34 1.06
C PRO A 46 8.16 -24.22 0.68
N ALA A 47 8.09 -23.89 -0.62
CA ALA A 47 7.20 -22.83 -1.14
C ALA A 47 5.74 -22.99 -0.71
N VAL A 48 5.24 -24.23 -0.64
CA VAL A 48 3.85 -24.53 -0.23
C VAL A 48 3.55 -24.07 1.21
N VAL A 49 4.51 -24.24 2.12
CA VAL A 49 4.39 -23.80 3.52
C VAL A 49 4.39 -22.27 3.58
N LEU A 50 5.33 -21.63 2.86
CA LEU A 50 5.40 -20.16 2.80
C LEU A 50 4.13 -19.55 2.22
N LYS A 51 3.56 -20.14 1.16
CA LYS A 51 2.29 -19.73 0.58
C LYS A 51 1.17 -19.79 1.61
N ARG A 52 1.07 -20.88 2.38
CA ARG A 52 0.10 -21.00 3.47
C ARG A 52 0.30 -19.97 4.58
N MET A 53 1.53 -19.61 4.92
CA MET A 53 1.78 -18.58 5.93
C MET A 53 1.35 -17.18 5.45
N VAL A 54 1.56 -16.87 4.16
CA VAL A 54 1.04 -15.62 3.56
C VAL A 54 -0.48 -15.64 3.43
N MET A 55 -1.08 -16.81 3.20
CA MET A 55 -2.54 -16.96 3.06
C MET A 55 -3.31 -17.10 4.38
N GLY A 56 -2.66 -17.57 5.44
CA GLY A 56 -3.29 -17.88 6.73
C GLY A 56 -3.88 -16.67 7.46
N SER A 57 -3.61 -15.45 6.98
CA SER A 57 -4.19 -14.20 7.49
C SER A 57 -5.54 -13.83 6.86
N TYR A 58 -6.07 -14.61 5.92
CA TYR A 58 -7.34 -14.29 5.25
C TYR A 58 -8.52 -14.95 5.98
N SER A 59 -9.45 -14.12 6.47
CA SER A 59 -10.62 -14.54 7.25
C SER A 59 -11.56 -15.43 6.41
N LEU A 60 -11.97 -16.57 6.97
CA LEU A 60 -12.94 -17.54 6.41
C LEU A 60 -14.42 -17.09 6.51
N HIS A 61 -14.68 -15.79 6.59
CA HIS A 61 -16.05 -15.29 6.69
C HIS A 61 -16.74 -15.22 5.32
N PRO A 62 -18.08 -15.27 5.25
CA PRO A 62 -18.79 -15.06 4.00
C PRO A 62 -18.47 -13.67 3.47
N VAL A 63 -17.69 -13.62 2.40
CA VAL A 63 -17.32 -12.40 1.68
C VAL A 63 -18.20 -12.27 0.43
N ASP A 64 -18.37 -11.03 -0.05
CA ASP A 64 -19.04 -10.83 -1.33
C ASP A 64 -18.17 -11.29 -2.51
N ASN A 65 -18.78 -11.49 -3.68
CA ASN A 65 -18.12 -12.08 -4.85
C ASN A 65 -16.87 -11.31 -5.27
N ASP A 66 -16.89 -9.98 -5.26
CA ASP A 66 -15.73 -9.19 -5.68
C ASP A 66 -14.54 -9.34 -4.72
N ILE A 67 -14.81 -9.47 -3.42
CA ILE A 67 -13.77 -9.79 -2.43
C ILE A 67 -13.26 -11.21 -2.63
N ALA A 68 -14.13 -12.19 -2.90
CA ALA A 68 -13.71 -13.56 -3.21
C ALA A 68 -12.81 -13.62 -4.46
N ASP A 69 -13.24 -12.99 -5.55
CA ASP A 69 -12.49 -12.91 -6.80
C ASP A 69 -11.12 -12.22 -6.59
N SER A 70 -11.07 -11.18 -5.75
CA SER A 70 -9.81 -10.53 -5.39
C SER A 70 -8.86 -11.44 -4.63
N ILE A 71 -9.39 -12.31 -3.75
CA ILE A 71 -8.59 -13.29 -3.00
C ILE A 71 -8.09 -14.36 -3.97
N ASP A 72 -8.95 -14.91 -4.82
CA ASP A 72 -8.59 -15.94 -5.81
C ASP A 72 -7.51 -15.44 -6.77
N PHE A 73 -7.65 -14.22 -7.29
CA PHE A 73 -6.61 -13.58 -8.09
C PHE A 73 -5.29 -13.45 -7.33
N MET A 74 -5.33 -13.03 -6.06
CA MET A 74 -4.13 -12.90 -5.24
C MET A 74 -3.47 -14.25 -4.93
N VAL A 75 -4.27 -15.31 -4.76
CA VAL A 75 -3.77 -16.69 -4.61
C VAL A 75 -3.08 -17.15 -5.89
N GLU A 76 -3.67 -16.95 -7.06
CA GLU A 76 -3.05 -17.28 -8.35
C GLU A 76 -1.71 -16.53 -8.53
N LYS A 77 -1.66 -15.24 -8.16
CA LYS A 77 -0.39 -14.49 -8.21
C LYS A 77 0.62 -15.00 -7.20
N LEU A 78 0.19 -15.35 -5.99
CA LEU A 78 1.08 -15.97 -5.01
C LEU A 78 1.62 -17.32 -5.50
N GLU A 79 0.85 -18.07 -6.28
CA GLU A 79 1.27 -19.34 -6.83
C GLU A 79 2.41 -19.20 -7.84
N SER A 80 2.42 -18.10 -8.60
CA SER A 80 3.48 -17.77 -9.57
C SER A 80 4.81 -17.38 -8.93
N LEU A 81 4.85 -17.08 -7.63
CA LEU A 81 6.08 -16.67 -6.94
C LEU A 81 6.96 -17.86 -6.58
N SER A 82 8.26 -17.66 -6.74
CA SER A 82 9.29 -18.59 -6.30
C SER A 82 9.42 -18.64 -4.77
N GLN A 83 10.06 -19.71 -4.28
CA GLN A 83 10.35 -19.86 -2.85
C GLN A 83 11.18 -18.70 -2.30
N SER A 84 12.19 -18.24 -3.05
CA SER A 84 13.09 -17.16 -2.63
C SER A 84 12.35 -15.83 -2.52
N GLU A 85 11.42 -15.53 -3.43
CA GLU A 85 10.59 -14.33 -3.37
C GLU A 85 9.65 -14.35 -2.16
N LEU A 86 9.03 -15.50 -1.87
CA LEU A 86 8.17 -15.67 -0.70
C LEU A 86 8.96 -15.55 0.60
N ALA A 87 10.11 -16.22 0.70
CA ALA A 87 10.99 -16.17 1.86
C ALA A 87 11.50 -14.75 2.10
N SER A 88 11.89 -14.02 1.05
CA SER A 88 12.33 -12.62 1.14
C SER A 88 11.23 -11.72 1.70
N ARG A 89 9.99 -11.86 1.20
CA ARG A 89 8.84 -11.08 1.68
C ARG A 89 8.48 -11.36 3.14
N LEU A 90 8.49 -12.64 3.53
CA LEU A 90 8.22 -13.04 4.92
C LEU A 90 9.35 -12.59 5.86
N THR A 91 10.61 -12.69 5.42
CA THR A 91 11.78 -12.20 6.16
C THR A 91 11.67 -10.69 6.42
N LEU A 92 11.28 -9.90 5.41
CA LEU A 92 11.10 -8.45 5.56
C LEU A 92 10.02 -8.08 6.58
N ASN A 93 8.97 -8.89 6.73
CA ASN A 93 7.96 -8.67 7.76
C ASN A 93 8.45 -9.02 9.18
N CYS A 94 9.58 -9.72 9.32
CA CYS A 94 10.10 -10.21 10.59
C CYS A 94 11.32 -9.44 11.09
N ILE A 95 11.85 -8.50 10.30
CA ILE A 95 12.89 -7.59 10.78
C ILE A 95 12.18 -6.45 11.50
N ASN A 96 12.43 -6.32 12.81
CA ASN A 96 11.95 -5.19 13.59
C ASN A 96 12.47 -3.89 12.97
N ALA A 97 11.55 -3.12 12.43
CA ALA A 97 11.76 -1.88 11.72
C ALA A 97 10.55 -0.99 11.94
N TYR A 98 10.84 0.25 12.30
CA TYR A 98 9.89 1.32 12.50
C TYR A 98 10.11 2.39 11.41
N VAL A 99 9.02 3.01 10.96
CA VAL A 99 9.07 4.18 10.07
C VAL A 99 9.25 5.42 10.91
N GLU A 100 10.29 6.20 10.61
CA GLU A 100 10.56 7.47 11.30
C GLU A 100 9.79 8.63 10.63
N PRO A 101 8.65 9.08 11.20
CA PRO A 101 7.72 9.99 10.53
C PRO A 101 8.31 11.38 10.28
N GLN A 102 9.30 11.80 11.07
CA GLN A 102 9.96 13.09 10.90
C GLN A 102 10.63 13.25 9.52
N TYR A 103 11.01 12.13 8.88
CA TYR A 103 11.60 12.14 7.55
C TYR A 103 10.56 12.16 6.43
N LEU A 104 9.29 11.94 6.76
CA LEU A 104 8.16 12.02 5.84
C LEU A 104 7.37 13.32 6.01
N ASP A 105 7.81 14.23 6.88
CA ASP A 105 7.14 15.50 7.10
C ASP A 105 7.10 16.33 5.81
N GLY A 106 5.97 16.99 5.59
CA GLY A 106 5.70 17.75 4.36
C GLY A 106 5.37 16.91 3.11
N ILE A 107 5.46 15.57 3.15
CA ILE A 107 4.99 14.72 2.05
C ILE A 107 3.46 14.58 2.15
N PRO A 108 2.69 14.90 1.10
CA PRO A 108 1.26 14.61 1.05
C PRO A 108 1.00 13.11 1.15
N ILE A 109 0.23 12.70 2.16
CA ILE A 109 -0.15 11.31 2.39
C ILE A 109 -1.68 11.19 2.33
N THR A 110 -2.18 10.20 1.59
CA THR A 110 -3.57 9.73 1.69
C THR A 110 -3.58 8.33 2.24
N ILE A 111 -4.34 8.10 3.31
CA ILE A 111 -4.59 6.77 3.87
C ILE A 111 -5.99 6.32 3.43
N ILE A 112 -6.06 5.16 2.78
CA ILE A 112 -7.29 4.52 2.31
C ILE A 112 -7.48 3.23 3.09
N ASP A 113 -8.48 3.22 3.97
CA ASP A 113 -8.81 2.06 4.80
C ASP A 113 -10.20 1.51 4.50
N VAL A 114 -10.40 0.25 4.85
CA VAL A 114 -11.71 -0.43 4.84
C VAL A 114 -12.26 -0.55 6.27
N PHE A 115 -13.58 -0.42 6.40
CA PHE A 115 -14.31 -0.57 7.67
C PHE A 115 -14.69 -2.02 8.04
N ASP A 116 -14.55 -2.96 7.11
CA ASP A 116 -14.85 -4.38 7.37
C ASP A 116 -13.69 -5.10 8.08
N SER A 117 -13.88 -6.41 8.33
CA SER A 117 -12.83 -7.26 8.91
C SER A 117 -11.65 -7.37 7.94
N SER A 118 -10.65 -6.51 8.12
CA SER A 118 -9.36 -6.55 7.41
C SER A 118 -8.30 -7.31 8.21
N ALA A 119 -7.23 -7.75 7.55
CA ALA A 119 -6.10 -8.43 8.18
C ALA A 119 -5.35 -7.56 9.21
N LEU A 120 -5.43 -6.24 9.10
CA LEU A 120 -4.91 -5.32 10.12
C LEU A 120 -5.98 -5.02 11.17
N LYS A 121 -5.57 -5.13 12.44
CA LYS A 121 -6.40 -4.75 13.59
C LYS A 121 -6.60 -3.23 13.64
N GLN A 122 -7.67 -2.80 14.27
CA GLN A 122 -8.04 -1.39 14.36
C GLN A 122 -6.98 -0.55 15.08
N GLU A 123 -6.30 -1.11 16.09
CA GLU A 123 -5.26 -0.41 16.84
C GLU A 123 -4.08 -0.02 15.93
N VAL A 124 -3.73 -0.87 14.96
CA VAL A 124 -2.65 -0.59 14.00
C VAL A 124 -3.02 0.57 13.08
N LYS A 125 -4.29 0.65 12.66
CA LYS A 125 -4.79 1.77 11.85
C LYS A 125 -4.75 3.08 12.65
N GLU A 126 -5.16 3.05 13.91
CA GLU A 126 -5.14 4.21 14.79
C GLU A 126 -3.72 4.73 15.06
N GLU A 127 -2.74 3.83 15.25
CA GLU A 127 -1.34 4.23 15.36
C GLU A 127 -0.84 4.91 14.08
N LEU A 128 -1.20 4.40 12.90
CA LEU A 128 -0.87 5.05 11.63
C LEU A 128 -1.50 6.45 11.51
N TYR A 129 -2.72 6.63 12.01
CA TYR A 129 -3.41 7.92 12.03
C TYR A 129 -2.76 8.94 12.98
N LYS A 130 -2.23 8.48 14.11
CA LYS A 130 -1.44 9.31 15.04
C LYS A 130 -0.11 9.71 14.42
N LEU A 131 0.49 8.80 13.66
CA LEU A 131 1.76 9.02 13.00
C LEU A 131 1.67 10.09 11.90
N TYR A 132 0.56 10.10 11.15
CA TYR A 132 0.30 11.07 10.08
C TYR A 132 -0.97 11.89 10.38
N PRO A 133 -0.91 12.85 11.31
CA PRO A 133 -2.08 13.63 11.70
C PRO A 133 -2.64 14.49 10.56
N HIS A 134 -1.79 14.89 9.61
CA HIS A 134 -2.16 15.70 8.45
C HIS A 134 -2.52 14.88 7.20
N ALA A 135 -2.49 13.55 7.26
CA ALA A 135 -2.85 12.71 6.13
C ALA A 135 -4.35 12.86 5.78
N LYS A 136 -4.66 12.91 4.49
CA LYS A 136 -6.03 12.78 3.99
C LYS A 136 -6.50 11.36 4.29
N ARG A 137 -7.72 11.21 4.78
CA ARG A 137 -8.30 9.90 5.12
C ARG A 137 -9.48 9.60 4.21
N ALA A 138 -9.44 8.43 3.60
CA ALA A 138 -10.53 7.87 2.82
C ALA A 138 -10.93 6.53 3.43
N HIS A 139 -12.23 6.29 3.51
CA HIS A 139 -12.75 5.05 4.06
C HIS A 139 -13.71 4.40 3.07
N LEU A 140 -13.44 3.14 2.77
CA LEU A 140 -14.29 2.28 1.98
C LEU A 140 -15.19 1.49 2.92
N LYS A 141 -16.48 1.37 2.58
CA LYS A 141 -17.43 0.64 3.43
C LYS A 141 -17.07 -0.83 3.60
N ARG A 142 -16.59 -1.45 2.52
CA ARG A 142 -16.14 -2.84 2.42
C ARG A 142 -15.06 -2.95 1.37
N GLY A 143 -14.18 -3.94 1.48
CA GLY A 143 -13.16 -4.23 0.47
C GLY A 143 -12.12 -5.27 0.90
N GLY A 144 -12.28 -5.88 2.09
CA GLY A 144 -11.40 -6.93 2.56
C GLY A 144 -9.92 -6.53 2.56
N ASN A 145 -9.06 -7.49 2.25
CA ASN A 145 -7.60 -7.29 2.32
C ASN A 145 -7.02 -6.57 1.10
N PHE A 146 -7.75 -6.55 -0.01
CA PHE A 146 -7.30 -6.04 -1.30
C PHE A 146 -8.33 -5.07 -1.89
N PRO A 147 -8.65 -3.95 -1.21
CA PRO A 147 -9.68 -3.03 -1.67
C PRO A 147 -9.37 -2.41 -3.05
N PHE A 148 -8.09 -2.32 -3.42
CA PHE A 148 -7.68 -1.88 -4.76
C PHE A 148 -8.06 -2.86 -5.88
N LEU A 149 -8.37 -4.12 -5.54
CA LEU A 149 -8.90 -5.11 -6.48
C LEU A 149 -10.42 -5.23 -6.35
N SER A 150 -10.94 -5.44 -5.13
CA SER A 150 -12.36 -5.71 -4.90
C SER A 150 -13.25 -4.47 -5.05
N ARG A 151 -12.69 -3.27 -4.88
CA ARG A 151 -13.37 -1.96 -5.01
C ARG A 151 -12.55 -1.01 -5.86
N SER A 152 -12.07 -1.49 -7.00
CA SER A 152 -11.19 -0.75 -7.91
C SER A 152 -11.75 0.63 -8.27
N ASP A 153 -13.06 0.76 -8.52
CA ASP A 153 -13.69 2.04 -8.87
C ASP A 153 -13.61 3.08 -7.74
N GLU A 154 -14.01 2.70 -6.52
CA GLU A 154 -13.99 3.58 -5.35
C GLU A 154 -12.54 3.91 -4.93
N PHE A 155 -11.65 2.91 -4.98
CA PHE A 155 -10.23 3.09 -4.72
C PHE A 155 -9.59 4.05 -5.74
N THR A 156 -9.90 3.87 -7.03
CA THR A 156 -9.38 4.71 -8.12
C THR A 156 -9.87 6.14 -7.99
N MET A 157 -11.12 6.37 -7.55
CA MET A 157 -11.62 7.71 -7.25
C MET A 157 -10.73 8.41 -6.21
N HIS A 158 -10.42 7.75 -5.10
CA HIS A 158 -9.56 8.33 -4.07
C HIS A 158 -8.12 8.56 -4.56
N LEU A 159 -7.60 7.66 -5.39
CA LEU A 159 -6.31 7.82 -6.04
C LEU A 159 -6.29 9.06 -6.95
N GLN A 160 -7.32 9.24 -7.79
CA GLN A 160 -7.45 10.42 -8.65
C GLN A 160 -7.53 11.71 -7.82
N ILE A 161 -8.33 11.73 -6.75
CA ILE A 161 -8.42 12.89 -5.85
C ILE A 161 -7.06 13.21 -5.22
N HIS A 162 -6.30 12.19 -4.82
CA HIS A 162 -4.95 12.37 -4.32
C HIS A 162 -4.03 12.99 -5.40
N LEU A 163 -4.06 12.49 -6.63
CA LEU A 163 -3.20 12.97 -7.71
C LEU A 163 -3.55 14.37 -8.22
N ARG A 164 -4.80 14.81 -8.12
CA ARG A 164 -5.25 16.16 -8.55
C ARG A 164 -4.47 17.31 -7.91
N GLN A 165 -3.88 17.11 -6.73
CA GLN A 165 -3.05 18.13 -6.09
C GLN A 165 -1.77 18.49 -6.88
N PHE A 166 -1.41 17.65 -7.86
CA PHE A 166 -0.27 17.87 -8.74
C PHE A 166 -0.65 18.42 -10.11
N ASP A 167 -1.93 18.61 -10.39
CA ASP A 167 -2.38 19.15 -11.68
C ASP A 167 -1.77 20.54 -11.93
N GLY A 168 -1.27 20.76 -13.14
CA GLY A 168 -0.58 22.00 -13.51
C GLY A 168 0.83 22.16 -12.94
N THR A 169 1.35 21.16 -12.21
CA THR A 169 2.75 21.14 -11.75
C THR A 169 3.60 20.20 -12.61
N ARG A 170 4.92 20.29 -12.48
CA ARG A 170 5.84 19.32 -13.10
C ARG A 170 5.69 17.87 -12.61
N TYR A 171 4.86 17.65 -11.60
CA TYR A 171 4.58 16.34 -10.99
C TYR A 171 3.20 15.79 -11.41
N ALA A 172 2.50 16.46 -12.32
CA ALA A 172 1.22 15.99 -12.82
C ALA A 172 1.38 14.59 -13.44
N ALA A 173 0.46 13.69 -13.11
CA ALA A 173 0.43 12.35 -13.68
C ALA A 173 -0.06 12.33 -15.15
N ARG A 174 -0.55 13.46 -15.66
CA ARG A 174 -1.07 13.62 -17.02
C ARG A 174 -0.08 14.44 -17.84
N GLU A 175 0.15 14.03 -19.07
CA GLU A 175 0.91 14.84 -20.03
C GLU A 175 0.12 16.12 -20.33
N THR A 176 0.72 17.27 -20.08
CA THR A 176 0.23 18.55 -20.62
C THR A 176 0.46 18.55 -22.12
N GLU A 177 -0.62 18.53 -22.91
CA GLU A 177 -0.49 18.76 -24.35
C GLU A 177 0.17 20.13 -24.59
N PRO A 178 1.16 20.23 -25.50
CA PRO A 178 1.76 21.50 -25.81
C PRO A 178 0.70 22.42 -26.40
N VAL A 179 0.53 23.59 -25.79
CA VAL A 179 -0.35 24.66 -26.30
C VAL A 179 0.08 24.98 -27.74
N SER A 180 -0.74 24.59 -28.72
CA SER A 180 -0.56 25.00 -30.09
C SER A 180 -0.84 26.50 -30.18
N ASN A 181 0.23 27.30 -30.26
CA ASN A 181 0.13 28.72 -30.55
C ASN A 181 -0.36 28.90 -31.99
N SER A 182 -1.67 28.85 -32.21
CA SER A 182 -2.30 29.42 -33.40
C SER A 182 -2.34 30.95 -33.24
N GLN A 183 -1.24 31.61 -33.63
CA GLN A 183 -1.28 33.04 -33.89
C GLN A 183 -2.24 33.31 -35.07
N PRO A 184 -3.22 34.22 -34.94
CA PRO A 184 -3.99 34.66 -36.10
C PRO A 184 -3.09 35.51 -37.00
N ALA A 185 -3.05 35.17 -38.29
CA ALA A 185 -2.32 35.93 -39.30
C ALA A 185 -2.86 37.37 -39.37
N PRO A 186 -1.99 38.41 -39.42
CA PRO A 186 -2.43 39.77 -39.63
C PRO A 186 -3.02 39.93 -41.04
N SER A 187 -4.16 40.61 -41.08
CA SER A 187 -4.97 40.99 -42.24
C SER A 187 -4.25 41.85 -43.27
#